data_AF-C6A311-F1
#
_entry.id   AF-C6A311-F1
#
_cell.length_a   1.000
_cell.length_b   1.000
_cell.length_c   1.000
_cell.angle_alpha   90.00
_cell.angle_beta   90.00
_cell.angle_gamma   90.00
#
_symmetry.space_group_name_H-M   'P 1'
#
loop_
_entity.id
_entity.type
_entity.pdbx_description
1 polymer ?
#
loop_
_entity_poly.entity_id
_entity_poly.type
_entity_poly.pdbx_seq_one_letter_code
_entity_poly.pdbx_strand_id
1 'polypeptide(L)'
;MKLSEQENMILGIGAGVLLASSMRIFVSGAYASLEKTFFYGATFPSALGIILFLIASFIVGKMQRKTGAIIVTAYAITSLTTDATEYIHLIAAFALPVALSLVKEVKVKYIILGLVMDLALRVLAVGGEPIDFIHTRILLVICILGASYVLWKEKGQLKSPGFGIYAFAALLNLGFIYPNAIMRYSGFETYYLLHFVGYSFVVTLAILISPYLAGNKFTPLLLIASVFTLFVPPFGIVGIPIALTSALALLKSVKKGRFGVIGALYFVIVSVLAIGAYVGRDIGIPFMEDHLEVLIFFSTVIYTLSSRPLVVERPNMREMGVPIAGMIIASLVVVSAFHVRPVDVETKDEIIVWSYNIHQGFAPYKGAFNGNELVKLLKTYSPDVMASQEVVGGMIGNGYQDVPVLLSAYFGYYYEYSPAVEGTYGVATFSRWPLEPIEERNLKSLGQARPAQKVKVLSNGFVLINVHMGLYPEERALQAEELLEMALKDPVAEIILGDTNAELHEKAIEILLMEYYDAFPERPPYTFNWGNVDIENIDYIMIKRGSALKVKDYGWLLDVEVSDHRPIYILMSEE
;
A
#
# COMPACT_ATOMS: atom_id res chain seq x y z
N MET A 1 -4.96 32.56 -25.49
CA MET A 1 -6.01 33.12 -24.61
C MET A 1 -5.55 32.86 -23.18
N LYS A 2 -5.53 33.86 -22.29
CA LYS A 2 -5.19 33.62 -20.88
C LYS A 2 -6.33 32.81 -20.26
N LEU A 3 -6.00 31.72 -19.55
CA LEU A 3 -6.99 30.93 -18.82
C LEU A 3 -7.78 31.81 -17.86
N SER A 4 -9.10 31.60 -17.79
CA SER A 4 -9.92 32.15 -16.71
C SER A 4 -9.48 31.62 -15.35
N GLU A 5 -9.87 32.27 -14.26
CA GLU A 5 -9.54 31.78 -12.91
C GLU A 5 -10.15 30.39 -12.65
N GLN A 6 -11.38 30.16 -13.13
CA GLN A 6 -12.05 28.86 -13.04
C GLN A 6 -11.29 27.77 -13.82
N GLU A 7 -10.82 28.06 -15.03
CA GLU A 7 -10.03 27.09 -15.81
C GLU A 7 -8.67 26.79 -15.14
N ASN A 8 -8.01 27.80 -14.55
CA ASN A 8 -6.79 27.58 -13.77
C ASN A 8 -7.04 26.69 -12.54
N MET A 9 -8.19 26.87 -11.88
CA MET A 9 -8.60 26.05 -10.74
C MET A 9 -8.84 24.60 -11.15
N ILE A 10 -9.64 24.37 -12.22
CA ILE A 10 -9.91 23.03 -12.74
C ILE A 10 -8.61 22.33 -13.16
N LEU A 11 -7.75 23.02 -13.91
CA LEU A 11 -6.45 22.48 -14.33
C LEU A 11 -5.56 22.15 -13.13
N GLY A 12 -5.57 22.96 -12.08
CA GLY A 12 -4.75 22.75 -10.89
C GLY A 12 -5.22 21.63 -9.98
N ILE A 13 -6.53 21.54 -9.73
CA ILE A 13 -7.13 20.42 -8.99
C ILE A 13 -6.84 19.12 -9.74
N GLY A 14 -7.14 19.10 -11.04
CA GLY A 14 -6.89 17.95 -11.89
C GLY A 14 -5.40 17.58 -11.97
N ALA A 15 -4.48 18.55 -11.96
CA ALA A 15 -3.04 18.29 -11.91
C ALA A 15 -2.58 17.65 -10.59
N GLY A 16 -3.15 18.07 -9.45
CA GLY A 16 -2.86 17.46 -8.15
C GLY A 16 -3.35 16.01 -8.06
N VAL A 17 -4.59 15.76 -8.49
CA VAL A 17 -5.18 14.40 -8.56
C VAL A 17 -4.39 13.52 -9.52
N LEU A 18 -4.11 14.02 -10.73
CA LEU A 18 -3.34 13.29 -11.73
C LEU A 18 -1.92 12.98 -11.24
N LEU A 19 -1.25 13.91 -10.56
CA LEU A 19 0.08 13.69 -10.00
C LEU A 19 0.06 12.52 -9.02
N ALA A 20 -0.82 12.57 -8.01
CA ALA A 20 -0.85 11.58 -6.95
C ALA A 20 -1.25 10.19 -7.48
N SER A 21 -2.30 10.13 -8.30
CA SER A 21 -2.80 8.90 -8.91
C SER A 21 -1.79 8.26 -9.89
N SER A 22 -1.29 9.02 -10.88
CA SER A 22 -0.35 8.45 -11.87
C SER A 22 0.98 8.03 -11.26
N MET A 23 1.43 8.69 -10.19
CA MET A 23 2.63 8.32 -9.45
C MET A 23 2.48 6.96 -8.77
N ARG A 24 1.40 6.76 -8.00
CA ARG A 24 1.14 5.47 -7.34
C ARG A 24 1.00 4.34 -8.35
N ILE A 25 0.20 4.55 -9.40
CA ILE A 25 -0.05 3.52 -10.43
C ILE A 25 1.23 3.19 -11.20
N PHE A 26 2.09 4.19 -11.47
CA PHE A 26 3.36 3.96 -12.13
C PHE A 26 4.30 3.10 -11.27
N VAL A 27 4.47 3.45 -9.99
CA VAL A 27 5.41 2.75 -9.09
C VAL A 27 4.90 1.36 -8.74
N SER A 28 3.63 1.21 -8.39
CA SER A 28 3.03 -0.09 -8.07
C SER A 28 3.04 -1.06 -9.24
N GLY A 29 2.63 -0.61 -10.44
CA GLY A 29 2.67 -1.49 -11.61
C GLY A 29 4.09 -1.82 -12.09
N ALA A 30 5.07 -0.93 -11.85
CA ALA A 30 6.48 -1.26 -12.08
C ALA A 30 7.00 -2.30 -11.07
N TYR A 31 6.59 -2.21 -9.80
CA TYR A 31 6.88 -3.21 -8.77
C TYR A 31 6.31 -4.58 -9.14
N ALA A 32 4.99 -4.68 -9.39
CA ALA A 32 4.34 -5.93 -9.77
C ALA A 32 4.97 -6.56 -11.04
N SER A 33 5.44 -5.73 -11.97
CA SER A 33 6.16 -6.21 -13.15
C SER A 33 7.54 -6.78 -12.82
N LEU A 34 8.27 -6.13 -11.91
CA LEU A 34 9.58 -6.61 -11.45
C LEU A 34 9.44 -7.91 -10.68
N GLU A 35 8.49 -7.98 -9.76
CA GLU A 35 8.19 -9.17 -8.95
C GLU A 35 7.97 -10.40 -9.86
N LYS A 36 7.07 -10.28 -10.85
CA LYS A 36 6.83 -11.29 -11.89
C LYS A 36 8.08 -11.71 -12.68
N THR A 37 8.98 -10.75 -12.97
CA THR A 37 10.19 -11.02 -13.75
C THR A 37 11.25 -11.72 -12.90
N PHE A 38 11.47 -11.23 -11.68
CA PHE A 38 12.56 -11.66 -10.81
C PHE A 38 12.23 -12.95 -10.06
N PHE A 39 11.05 -13.05 -9.45
CA PHE A 39 10.69 -14.20 -8.63
C PHE A 39 10.10 -15.34 -9.46
N TYR A 40 9.45 -15.03 -10.59
CA TYR A 40 8.68 -16.02 -11.35
C TYR A 40 9.16 -16.24 -12.79
N GLY A 41 10.27 -15.62 -13.19
CA GLY A 41 10.89 -15.83 -14.51
C GLY A 41 10.02 -15.43 -15.72
N ALA A 42 8.93 -14.69 -15.51
CA ALA A 42 8.04 -14.28 -16.58
C ALA A 42 8.67 -13.15 -17.40
N THR A 43 8.64 -13.26 -18.74
CA THR A 43 9.14 -12.21 -19.64
C THR A 43 8.15 -11.03 -19.67
N PHE A 44 8.19 -10.21 -18.63
CA PHE A 44 7.33 -9.03 -18.53
C PHE A 44 8.09 -7.75 -18.94
N PRO A 45 7.43 -6.75 -19.55
CA PRO A 45 8.05 -5.45 -19.86
C PRO A 45 8.35 -4.58 -18.61
N SER A 46 8.93 -5.17 -17.56
CA SER A 46 9.25 -4.50 -16.28
C SER A 46 10.16 -3.28 -16.45
N ALA A 47 11.20 -3.39 -17.29
CA ALA A 47 12.04 -2.26 -17.66
C ALA A 47 11.37 -1.28 -18.64
N LEU A 48 10.34 -1.70 -19.38
CA LEU A 48 9.71 -0.86 -20.40
C LEU A 48 9.03 0.35 -19.79
N GLY A 49 8.30 0.19 -18.68
CA GLY A 49 7.67 1.31 -17.99
C GLY A 49 8.66 2.39 -17.60
N ILE A 50 9.81 1.99 -17.05
CA ILE A 50 10.92 2.88 -16.67
C ILE A 50 11.49 3.59 -17.90
N ILE A 51 11.77 2.85 -18.97
CA ILE A 51 12.28 3.40 -20.24
C ILE A 51 11.29 4.42 -20.82
N LEU A 52 10.00 4.07 -20.88
CA LEU A 52 8.94 4.96 -21.37
C LEU A 52 8.82 6.22 -20.52
N PHE A 53 8.92 6.11 -19.19
CA PHE A 53 8.90 7.26 -18.29
C PHE A 53 10.08 8.21 -18.54
N LEU A 54 11.28 7.68 -18.74
CA LEU A 54 12.48 8.47 -19.05
C LEU A 54 12.36 9.15 -20.42
N ILE A 55 11.89 8.42 -21.44
CA ILE A 55 11.60 8.98 -22.77
C ILE A 55 10.56 10.10 -22.67
N ALA A 56 9.42 9.83 -22.04
CA ALA A 56 8.34 10.78 -21.85
C ALA A 56 8.82 12.03 -21.11
N SER A 57 9.62 11.87 -20.05
CA SER A 57 10.24 12.97 -19.31
C SER A 57 11.20 13.81 -20.17
N PHE A 58 11.91 13.19 -21.11
CA PHE A 58 12.78 13.89 -22.06
C PHE A 58 11.99 14.71 -23.08
N ILE A 59 10.86 14.19 -23.59
CA ILE A 59 10.10 14.83 -24.66
C ILE A 59 8.93 15.70 -24.18
N VAL A 60 8.49 15.61 -22.92
CA VAL A 60 7.26 16.30 -22.43
C VAL A 60 7.29 17.80 -22.68
N GLY A 61 8.45 18.45 -22.52
CA GLY A 61 8.61 19.89 -22.78
C GLY A 61 8.51 20.29 -24.27
N LYS A 62 8.52 19.32 -25.19
CA LYS A 62 8.37 19.52 -26.63
C LYS A 62 6.95 19.19 -27.11
N MET A 63 6.15 18.51 -26.28
CA MET A 63 4.78 18.12 -26.60
C MET A 63 3.87 19.35 -26.67
N GLN A 64 2.93 19.32 -27.61
CA GLN A 64 1.84 20.29 -27.62
C GLN A 64 0.91 20.02 -26.44
N ARG A 65 0.25 21.07 -25.93
CA ARG A 65 -0.76 20.92 -24.87
C ARG A 65 -1.86 19.92 -25.26
N LYS A 66 -2.31 19.94 -26.52
CA LYS A 66 -3.26 18.95 -27.05
C LYS A 66 -2.76 17.51 -26.95
N THR A 67 -1.48 17.27 -27.21
CA THR A 67 -0.87 15.93 -27.02
C THR A 67 -0.91 15.53 -25.56
N GLY A 68 -0.60 16.45 -24.65
CA GLY A 68 -0.77 16.22 -23.21
C GLY A 68 -2.22 15.88 -22.84
N ALA A 69 -3.20 16.58 -23.41
CA ALA A 69 -4.62 16.30 -23.17
C ALA A 69 -5.02 14.90 -23.67
N ILE A 70 -4.49 14.46 -24.81
CA ILE A 70 -4.70 13.09 -25.31
C ILE A 70 -4.14 12.06 -24.32
N ILE A 71 -2.91 12.24 -23.84
CA ILE A 71 -2.29 11.33 -22.86
C ILE A 71 -3.13 11.27 -21.57
N VAL A 72 -3.54 12.42 -21.05
CA VAL A 72 -4.36 12.51 -19.84
C VAL A 72 -5.73 11.87 -20.03
N THR A 73 -6.34 12.03 -21.21
CA THR A 73 -7.61 11.38 -21.57
C THR A 73 -7.46 9.87 -21.68
N ALA A 74 -6.38 9.39 -22.33
CA ALA A 74 -6.09 7.98 -22.44
C ALA A 74 -5.92 7.34 -21.06
N TYR A 75 -5.15 7.99 -20.17
CA TYR A 75 -5.02 7.56 -18.79
C TYR A 75 -6.37 7.50 -18.06
N ALA A 76 -7.22 8.52 -18.21
CA ALA A 76 -8.54 8.54 -17.59
C ALA A 76 -9.46 7.42 -18.12
N ILE A 77 -9.49 7.21 -19.45
CA ILE A 77 -10.31 6.15 -20.07
C ILE A 77 -9.81 4.77 -19.63
N THR A 78 -8.51 4.51 -19.68
CA THR A 78 -7.95 3.24 -19.22
C THR A 78 -8.26 3.03 -17.75
N SER A 79 -8.12 4.07 -16.93
CA SER A 79 -8.47 3.99 -15.51
C SER A 79 -9.95 3.65 -15.29
N LEU A 80 -10.85 3.95 -16.23
CA LEU A 80 -12.26 3.55 -16.16
C LEU A 80 -12.46 2.06 -16.48
N THR A 81 -11.71 1.54 -17.45
CA THR A 81 -11.95 0.23 -18.08
C THR A 81 -11.18 -0.94 -17.48
N THR A 82 -10.20 -0.68 -16.60
CA THR A 82 -9.31 -1.72 -16.07
C THR A 82 -9.05 -1.51 -14.58
N ASP A 83 -9.01 -2.59 -13.80
CA ASP A 83 -8.56 -2.59 -12.40
C ASP A 83 -7.04 -2.34 -12.33
N ALA A 84 -6.52 -1.75 -11.25
CA ALA A 84 -5.15 -1.22 -11.22
C ALA A 84 -4.08 -2.28 -11.53
N THR A 85 -3.52 -2.18 -12.75
CA THR A 85 -2.26 -2.74 -13.30
C THR A 85 -2.07 -4.24 -13.50
N GLU A 86 -2.22 -4.62 -14.77
CA GLU A 86 -1.08 -4.91 -15.64
C GLU A 86 -1.19 -3.91 -16.82
N TYR A 87 -0.08 -3.35 -17.33
CA TYR A 87 -0.04 -2.33 -18.41
C TYR A 87 -0.51 -0.88 -18.13
N ILE A 88 -1.42 -0.61 -17.18
CA ILE A 88 -1.83 0.80 -16.90
C ILE A 88 -0.61 1.67 -16.51
N HIS A 89 0.38 1.08 -15.84
CA HIS A 89 1.62 1.76 -15.48
C HIS A 89 2.41 2.25 -16.71
N LEU A 90 2.26 1.60 -17.88
CA LEU A 90 2.86 2.08 -19.13
C LEU A 90 2.22 3.38 -19.60
N ILE A 91 0.90 3.55 -19.39
CA ILE A 91 0.20 4.81 -19.67
C ILE A 91 0.53 5.84 -18.59
N ALA A 92 0.60 5.41 -17.32
CA ALA A 92 1.02 6.25 -16.20
C ALA A 92 2.45 6.81 -16.40
N ALA A 93 3.34 6.05 -17.03
CA ALA A 93 4.69 6.47 -17.41
C ALA A 93 4.69 7.72 -18.33
N PHE A 94 3.63 7.93 -19.12
CA PHE A 94 3.42 9.16 -19.90
C PHE A 94 2.61 10.21 -19.13
N ALA A 95 1.61 9.79 -18.37
CA ALA A 95 0.72 10.70 -17.63
C ALA A 95 1.47 11.45 -16.52
N LEU A 96 2.39 10.79 -15.81
CA LEU A 96 3.15 11.37 -14.71
C LEU A 96 4.04 12.54 -15.15
N PRO A 97 4.86 12.45 -16.22
CA PRO A 97 5.57 13.60 -16.76
C PRO A 97 4.65 14.77 -17.17
N VAL A 98 3.47 14.48 -17.72
CA VAL A 98 2.47 15.51 -18.04
C VAL A 98 1.95 16.17 -16.76
N ALA A 99 1.63 15.38 -15.72
CA ALA A 99 1.22 15.89 -14.41
C ALA A 99 2.28 16.83 -13.80
N LEU A 100 3.56 16.41 -13.81
CA LEU A 100 4.69 17.22 -13.34
C LEU A 100 4.89 18.50 -14.17
N SER A 101 4.57 18.45 -15.47
CA SER A 101 4.56 19.63 -16.34
C SER A 101 3.46 20.62 -15.93
N LEU A 102 2.26 20.12 -15.62
CA LEU A 102 1.17 20.94 -15.09
C LEU A 102 1.53 21.52 -13.71
N VAL A 103 2.18 20.73 -12.84
CA VAL A 103 2.69 21.20 -11.55
C VAL A 103 3.65 22.38 -11.74
N LYS A 104 4.49 22.39 -12.78
CA LYS A 104 5.38 23.52 -13.07
C LYS A 104 4.64 24.82 -13.38
N GLU A 105 3.47 24.73 -14.00
CA GLU A 105 2.76 25.88 -14.55
C GLU A 105 1.66 26.43 -13.64
N VAL A 106 0.90 25.54 -13.01
CA VAL A 106 -0.30 25.92 -12.27
C VAL A 106 0.07 26.55 -10.93
N LYS A 107 -0.80 27.41 -10.41
CA LYS A 107 -0.65 27.99 -9.08
C LYS A 107 -0.64 26.90 -8.01
N VAL A 108 0.31 26.98 -7.06
CA VAL A 108 0.45 26.01 -5.96
C VAL A 108 -0.86 25.86 -5.19
N LYS A 109 -1.59 26.97 -4.96
CA LYS A 109 -2.87 26.96 -4.25
C LYS A 109 -3.94 26.04 -4.84
N TYR A 110 -3.89 25.69 -6.13
CA TYR A 110 -4.85 24.75 -6.74
C TYR A 110 -4.34 23.31 -6.76
N ILE A 111 -3.01 23.12 -6.84
CA ILE A 111 -2.40 21.78 -6.74
C ILE A 111 -2.70 21.19 -5.36
N ILE A 112 -2.59 21.99 -4.29
CA ILE A 112 -2.92 21.53 -2.93
C ILE A 112 -4.39 21.09 -2.81
N LEU A 113 -5.33 21.76 -3.48
CA LEU A 113 -6.74 21.33 -3.49
C LEU A 113 -6.90 19.99 -4.22
N GLY A 114 -6.13 19.78 -5.28
CA GLY A 114 -6.08 18.49 -5.98
C GLY A 114 -5.54 17.35 -5.13
N LEU A 115 -4.49 17.60 -4.32
CA LEU A 115 -3.97 16.61 -3.39
C LEU A 115 -4.98 16.28 -2.28
N VAL A 116 -5.73 17.26 -1.78
CA VAL A 116 -6.83 16.99 -0.81
C VAL A 116 -7.97 16.20 -1.48
N MET A 117 -8.30 16.50 -2.74
CA MET A 117 -9.29 15.74 -3.49
C MET A 117 -8.87 14.28 -3.66
N ASP A 118 -7.60 14.02 -4.00
CA ASP A 118 -7.04 12.66 -4.08
C ASP A 118 -7.16 11.94 -2.72
N LEU A 119 -6.81 12.62 -1.63
CA LEU A 119 -6.95 12.06 -0.28
C LEU A 119 -8.41 11.74 0.09
N ALA A 120 -9.37 12.58 -0.30
CA ALA A 120 -10.79 12.31 -0.11
C ALA A 120 -11.26 11.09 -0.92
N LEU A 121 -10.74 10.90 -2.14
CA LEU A 121 -10.98 9.68 -2.92
C LEU A 121 -10.41 8.44 -2.23
N ARG A 122 -9.24 8.55 -1.59
CA ARG A 122 -8.67 7.43 -0.81
C ARG A 122 -9.51 7.09 0.41
N VAL A 123 -10.11 8.08 1.08
CA VAL A 123 -11.10 7.82 2.14
C VAL A 123 -12.30 7.04 1.60
N LEU A 124 -12.86 7.45 0.46
CA LEU A 124 -13.97 6.75 -0.20
C LEU A 124 -13.61 5.33 -0.68
N ALA A 125 -12.32 5.03 -0.86
CA ALA A 125 -11.83 3.72 -1.28
C ALA A 125 -11.65 2.73 -0.11
N VAL A 126 -11.75 3.17 1.15
CA VAL A 126 -11.79 2.31 2.36
C VAL A 126 -10.66 1.26 2.37
N GLY A 127 -9.42 1.71 2.43
CA GLY A 127 -8.24 0.84 2.44
C GLY A 127 -7.75 0.40 1.06
N GLY A 128 -8.53 0.55 -0.02
CA GLY A 128 -8.03 0.34 -1.39
C GLY A 128 -7.51 1.62 -2.07
N GLU A 129 -7.15 1.48 -3.35
CA GLU A 129 -6.79 2.59 -4.24
C GLU A 129 -8.07 3.13 -4.92
N PRO A 130 -8.21 4.46 -5.10
CA PRO A 130 -9.34 5.04 -5.81
C PRO A 130 -9.73 4.40 -7.15
N ILE A 131 -8.79 3.85 -7.90
CA ILE A 131 -9.07 3.16 -9.15
C ILE A 131 -9.71 1.78 -8.93
N ASP A 132 -9.60 1.14 -7.77
CA ASP A 132 -10.06 -0.24 -7.58
C ASP A 132 -11.58 -0.38 -7.52
N PHE A 133 -12.27 0.69 -7.11
CA PHE A 133 -13.73 0.67 -6.96
C PHE A 133 -14.41 1.60 -7.95
N ILE A 134 -15.53 1.15 -8.52
CA ILE A 134 -16.25 1.89 -9.56
C ILE A 134 -16.67 3.30 -9.12
N HIS A 135 -17.11 3.47 -7.87
CA HIS A 135 -17.59 4.76 -7.36
C HIS A 135 -16.46 5.78 -7.23
N THR A 136 -15.29 5.39 -6.73
CA THR A 136 -14.11 6.25 -6.64
C THR A 136 -13.45 6.47 -8.00
N ARG A 137 -13.43 5.44 -8.85
CA ARG A 137 -12.89 5.50 -10.22
C ARG A 137 -13.61 6.52 -11.08
N ILE A 138 -14.94 6.56 -11.03
CA ILE A 138 -15.72 7.58 -11.76
C ILE A 138 -15.34 8.99 -11.32
N LEU A 139 -15.23 9.24 -10.01
CA LEU A 139 -14.87 10.55 -9.47
C LEU A 139 -13.43 10.95 -9.82
N LEU A 140 -12.49 10.00 -9.75
CA LEU A 140 -11.11 10.15 -10.20
C LEU A 140 -11.06 10.60 -11.67
N VAL A 141 -11.76 9.87 -12.55
CA VAL A 141 -11.82 10.13 -13.98
C VAL A 141 -12.41 11.50 -14.29
N ILE A 142 -13.49 11.91 -13.61
CA ILE A 142 -14.09 13.24 -13.77
C ILE A 142 -13.06 14.34 -13.48
N CYS A 143 -12.30 14.22 -12.39
CA CYS A 143 -11.26 15.18 -12.03
C CYS A 143 -10.16 15.28 -13.11
N ILE A 144 -9.71 14.13 -13.62
CA ILE A 144 -8.64 14.04 -14.62
C ILE A 144 -9.12 14.58 -15.98
N LEU A 145 -10.34 14.24 -16.40
CA LEU A 145 -10.93 14.74 -17.65
C LEU A 145 -11.16 16.26 -17.61
N GLY A 146 -11.46 16.83 -16.45
CA GLY A 146 -11.48 18.29 -16.26
C GLY A 146 -10.15 18.94 -16.63
N ALA A 147 -9.02 18.37 -16.19
CA ALA A 147 -7.68 18.83 -16.55
C ALA A 147 -7.43 18.72 -18.05
N SER A 148 -7.78 17.57 -18.64
CA SER A 148 -7.65 17.32 -20.08
C SER A 148 -8.43 18.33 -20.92
N TYR A 149 -9.68 18.61 -20.54
CA TYR A 149 -10.55 19.56 -21.23
C TYR A 149 -9.95 20.96 -21.29
N VAL A 150 -9.42 21.46 -20.16
CA VAL A 150 -8.76 22.77 -20.13
C VAL A 150 -7.49 22.74 -20.98
N LEU A 151 -6.70 21.68 -20.86
CA LEU A 151 -5.45 21.51 -21.60
C LEU A 151 -5.66 21.45 -23.13
N TRP A 152 -6.78 20.86 -23.59
CA TRP A 152 -7.15 20.77 -25.00
C TRP A 152 -7.47 22.13 -25.65
N LYS A 153 -8.07 23.05 -24.88
CA LYS A 153 -8.42 24.40 -25.37
C LYS A 153 -7.21 25.30 -25.59
N GLU A 154 -6.14 25.05 -24.84
CA GLU A 154 -4.96 25.90 -24.88
C GLU A 154 -4.03 25.58 -26.04
N LYS A 155 -3.40 26.62 -26.57
CA LYS A 155 -2.36 26.52 -27.60
C LYS A 155 -0.99 26.59 -26.94
N GLY A 156 0.01 26.00 -27.59
CA GLY A 156 1.41 26.05 -27.15
C GLY A 156 1.94 24.69 -26.71
N GLN A 157 3.12 24.71 -26.10
CA GLN A 157 3.82 23.54 -25.60
C GLN A 157 3.69 23.43 -24.08
N LEU A 158 3.77 22.20 -23.59
CA LEU A 158 3.96 21.90 -22.17
C LEU A 158 5.34 22.37 -21.70
N LYS A 159 5.49 22.79 -20.45
CA LYS A 159 6.81 23.14 -19.89
C LYS A 159 7.51 21.91 -19.31
N SER A 160 8.77 21.71 -19.68
CA SER A 160 9.62 20.67 -19.10
C SER A 160 9.76 20.87 -17.58
N PRO A 161 9.43 19.88 -16.72
CA PRO A 161 9.65 19.96 -15.28
C PRO A 161 11.13 20.13 -14.94
N GLY A 162 11.43 20.70 -13.77
CA GLY A 162 12.81 20.80 -13.26
C GLY A 162 13.13 19.68 -12.26
N PHE A 163 14.41 19.50 -11.94
CA PHE A 163 14.89 18.52 -10.95
C PHE A 163 14.08 18.56 -9.65
N GLY A 164 13.93 19.75 -9.05
CA GLY A 164 13.24 19.88 -7.77
C GLY A 164 11.74 19.52 -7.80
N ILE A 165 11.07 19.55 -8.97
CA ILE A 165 9.70 19.05 -9.09
C ILE A 165 9.67 17.52 -9.01
N TYR A 166 10.62 16.83 -9.65
CA TYR A 166 10.75 15.38 -9.51
C TYR A 166 11.19 14.99 -8.10
N ALA A 167 12.07 15.77 -7.46
CA ALA A 167 12.44 15.52 -6.07
C ALA A 167 11.27 15.72 -5.10
N PHE A 168 10.41 16.73 -5.35
CA PHE A 168 9.14 16.86 -4.63
C PHE A 168 8.22 15.66 -4.83
N ALA A 169 8.07 15.20 -6.08
CA ALA A 169 7.28 14.00 -6.37
C ALA A 169 7.83 12.77 -5.66
N ALA A 170 9.15 12.61 -5.57
CA ALA A 170 9.78 11.52 -4.81
C ALA A 170 9.38 11.56 -3.32
N LEU A 171 9.32 12.73 -2.69
CA LEU A 171 8.84 12.83 -1.29
C LEU A 171 7.37 12.43 -1.13
N LEU A 172 6.49 12.85 -2.05
CA LEU A 172 5.11 12.40 -2.03
C LEU A 172 5.01 10.88 -2.24
N ASN A 173 5.82 10.37 -3.17
CA ASN A 173 5.90 8.95 -3.50
C ASN A 173 6.31 8.09 -2.31
N LEU A 174 7.18 8.60 -1.44
CA LEU A 174 7.69 7.87 -0.28
C LEU A 174 6.73 7.83 0.92
N GLY A 175 5.55 8.45 0.85
CA GLY A 175 4.54 8.30 1.91
C GLY A 175 3.96 9.60 2.46
N PHE A 176 4.51 10.77 2.12
CA PHE A 176 4.18 12.02 2.81
C PHE A 176 2.69 12.39 2.81
N ILE A 177 1.91 11.90 1.84
CA ILE A 177 0.48 12.22 1.70
C ILE A 177 -0.44 11.04 2.03
N TYR A 178 0.08 9.91 2.50
CA TYR A 178 -0.69 8.68 2.72
C TYR A 178 -0.86 8.41 4.22
N PRO A 179 -2.06 8.64 4.79
CA PRO A 179 -2.30 8.52 6.23
C PRO A 179 -1.89 7.17 6.82
N ASN A 180 -2.25 6.08 6.14
CA ASN A 180 -1.90 4.73 6.56
C ASN A 180 -0.38 4.51 6.58
N ALA A 181 0.33 4.86 5.51
CA ALA A 181 1.80 4.76 5.46
C ALA A 181 2.46 5.52 6.63
N ILE A 182 2.01 6.75 6.89
CA ILE A 182 2.57 7.57 7.96
C ILE A 182 2.32 6.93 9.33
N MET A 183 1.12 6.40 9.57
CA MET A 183 0.83 5.69 10.82
C MET A 183 1.72 4.45 10.97
N ARG A 184 1.90 3.66 9.90
CA ARG A 184 2.79 2.49 9.88
C ARG A 184 4.25 2.84 10.16
N TYR A 185 4.81 3.82 9.45
CA TYR A 185 6.18 4.29 9.70
C TYR A 185 6.37 4.87 11.11
N SER A 186 5.27 5.18 11.81
CA SER A 186 5.28 5.67 13.18
C SER A 186 5.05 4.57 14.21
N GLY A 187 5.06 3.29 13.82
CA GLY A 187 4.94 2.14 14.71
C GLY A 187 3.50 1.77 15.10
N PHE A 188 2.50 2.19 14.34
CA PHE A 188 1.11 1.76 14.57
C PHE A 188 0.83 0.45 13.82
N GLU A 189 0.68 -0.64 14.56
CA GLU A 189 0.40 -1.99 14.06
C GLU A 189 -1.10 -2.27 13.90
N THR A 190 -1.94 -1.81 14.82
CA THR A 190 -3.38 -2.04 14.72
C THR A 190 -4.14 -0.72 14.82
N TYR A 191 -4.91 -0.40 13.78
CA TYR A 191 -5.85 0.73 13.76
C TYR A 191 -7.05 0.49 12.83
N TYR A 192 -8.15 1.15 13.14
CA TYR A 192 -9.42 0.95 12.41
C TYR A 192 -9.77 2.11 11.50
N LEU A 193 -10.80 1.92 10.66
CA LEU A 193 -11.27 2.91 9.70
C LEU A 193 -11.50 4.30 10.32
N LEU A 194 -12.03 4.38 11.54
CA LEU A 194 -12.19 5.67 12.24
C LEU A 194 -10.87 6.42 12.43
N HIS A 195 -9.80 5.70 12.79
CA HIS A 195 -8.47 6.27 12.99
C HIS A 195 -7.90 6.74 11.65
N PHE A 196 -8.02 5.94 10.59
CA PHE A 196 -7.61 6.32 9.24
C PHE A 196 -8.34 7.59 8.74
N VAL A 197 -9.67 7.64 8.90
CA VAL A 197 -10.47 8.83 8.56
C VAL A 197 -10.03 10.04 9.38
N GLY A 198 -9.89 9.89 10.70
CA GLY A 198 -9.44 10.96 11.59
C GLY A 198 -8.07 11.49 11.21
N TYR A 199 -7.12 10.60 10.92
CA TYR A 199 -5.76 10.99 10.54
C TYR A 199 -5.69 11.58 9.12
N SER A 200 -6.61 11.22 8.23
CA SER A 200 -6.75 11.87 6.93
C SER A 200 -7.14 13.36 7.05
N PHE A 201 -7.84 13.76 8.12
CA PHE A 201 -8.04 15.19 8.41
C PHE A 201 -6.75 15.90 8.81
N VAL A 202 -5.86 15.23 9.56
CA VAL A 202 -4.55 15.79 9.93
C VAL A 202 -3.72 16.06 8.66
N VAL A 203 -3.66 15.09 7.75
CA VAL A 203 -2.97 15.25 6.46
C VAL A 203 -3.64 16.33 5.60
N THR A 204 -4.97 16.40 5.57
CA THR A 204 -5.71 17.47 4.88
C THR A 204 -5.32 18.86 5.41
N LEU A 205 -5.28 19.03 6.73
CA LEU A 205 -4.88 20.29 7.36
C LEU A 205 -3.43 20.64 7.05
N ALA A 206 -2.52 19.67 7.10
CA ALA A 206 -1.12 19.85 6.71
C ALA A 206 -0.97 20.38 5.27
N ILE A 207 -1.73 19.80 4.32
CA ILE A 207 -1.74 20.27 2.92
C ILE A 207 -2.26 21.71 2.82
N LEU A 208 -3.39 22.02 3.46
CA LEU A 208 -4.07 23.31 3.36
C LEU A 208 -3.34 24.45 4.08
N ILE A 209 -2.58 24.15 5.14
CA ILE A 209 -1.81 25.14 5.92
C ILE A 209 -0.48 25.48 5.23
N SER A 210 0.02 24.63 4.32
CA SER A 210 1.31 24.84 3.64
C SER A 210 1.56 26.25 3.05
N PRO A 211 0.57 26.97 2.47
CA PRO A 211 0.78 28.33 1.95
C PRO A 211 1.09 29.37 3.03
N TYR A 212 0.76 29.10 4.30
CA TYR A 212 1.01 29.99 5.44
C TYR A 212 2.44 29.85 5.97
N LEU A 213 3.09 28.70 5.74
CA LEU A 213 4.49 28.48 6.06
C LEU A 213 5.44 29.03 4.97
N ALA A 214 4.91 29.27 3.77
CA ALA A 214 5.68 29.76 2.63
C ALA A 214 6.32 31.13 2.89
N GLY A 215 7.60 31.26 2.52
CA GLY A 215 8.40 32.46 2.75
C GLY A 215 9.10 32.51 4.11
N ASN A 216 8.80 31.60 5.05
CA ASN A 216 9.55 31.49 6.30
C ASN A 216 10.95 30.92 6.04
N LYS A 217 12.00 31.62 6.48
CA LYS A 217 13.40 31.22 6.31
C LYS A 217 13.75 29.89 6.99
N PHE A 218 12.98 29.48 8.01
CA PHE A 218 13.18 28.24 8.75
C PHE A 218 12.48 27.03 8.12
N THR A 219 11.67 27.20 7.06
CA THR A 219 10.95 26.10 6.39
C THR A 219 11.86 24.93 5.98
N PRO A 220 13.06 25.16 5.38
CA PRO A 220 14.02 24.10 5.08
C PRO A 220 14.46 23.28 6.31
N LEU A 221 14.76 23.97 7.41
CA LEU A 221 15.19 23.33 8.65
C LEU A 221 14.04 22.54 9.28
N LEU A 222 12.83 23.11 9.28
CA LEU A 222 11.63 22.46 9.78
C LEU A 222 11.34 21.17 9.00
N LEU A 223 11.49 21.19 7.67
CA LEU A 223 11.34 20.00 6.84
C LEU A 223 12.29 18.87 7.28
N ILE A 224 13.60 19.16 7.40
CA ILE A 224 14.59 18.15 7.79
C ILE A 224 14.34 17.64 9.23
N ALA A 225 14.12 18.56 10.18
CA ALA A 225 13.90 18.21 11.57
C ALA A 225 12.64 17.36 11.78
N SER A 226 11.59 17.61 10.98
CA SER A 226 10.34 16.86 11.11
C SER A 226 10.46 15.45 10.52
N VAL A 227 11.25 15.24 9.47
CA VAL A 227 11.54 13.89 8.95
C VAL A 227 12.40 13.08 9.91
N PHE A 228 13.31 13.73 10.65
CA PHE A 228 14.13 13.06 11.66
C PHE A 228 13.29 12.35 12.75
N THR A 229 12.02 12.74 12.93
CA THR A 229 11.12 12.07 13.87
C THR A 229 10.77 10.62 13.49
N LEU A 230 10.99 10.19 12.24
CA LEU A 230 10.81 8.79 11.83
C LEU A 230 11.75 7.84 12.59
N PHE A 231 12.94 8.31 12.97
CA PHE A 231 13.92 7.50 13.71
C PHE A 231 13.55 7.29 15.18
N VAL A 232 12.46 7.91 15.65
CA VAL A 232 12.00 7.80 17.04
C VAL A 232 10.47 7.62 17.05
N PRO A 233 9.97 6.37 16.88
CA PRO A 233 8.54 6.10 17.01
C PRO A 233 8.00 6.52 18.40
N PRO A 234 6.76 7.04 18.52
CA PRO A 234 5.79 7.24 17.44
C PRO A 234 5.82 8.65 16.82
N PHE A 235 6.90 9.43 16.97
CA PHE A 235 6.88 10.87 16.65
C PHE A 235 6.70 11.19 15.16
N GLY A 236 6.90 10.22 14.27
CA GLY A 236 6.58 10.32 12.84
C GLY A 236 5.13 10.77 12.56
N ILE A 237 4.19 10.44 13.46
CA ILE A 237 2.76 10.78 13.33
C ILE A 237 2.50 12.29 13.39
N VAL A 238 3.45 13.06 13.91
CA VAL A 238 3.39 14.54 13.91
C VAL A 238 4.41 15.10 12.94
N GLY A 239 5.62 14.53 12.89
CA GLY A 239 6.68 15.05 12.04
C GLY A 239 6.39 14.94 10.55
N ILE A 240 5.82 13.84 10.05
CA ILE A 240 5.57 13.72 8.61
C ILE A 240 4.50 14.71 8.10
N PRO A 241 3.38 14.95 8.78
CA PRO A 241 2.48 16.05 8.42
C PRO A 241 3.16 17.43 8.37
N ILE A 242 4.09 17.73 9.29
CA ILE A 242 4.86 18.97 9.29
C ILE A 242 5.86 19.00 8.11
N ALA A 243 6.50 17.86 7.83
CA ALA A 243 7.38 17.70 6.68
C ALA A 243 6.62 17.92 5.36
N LEU A 244 5.43 17.33 5.20
CA LEU A 244 4.54 17.56 4.07
C LEU A 244 4.19 19.04 3.90
N THR A 245 3.77 19.69 5.00
CA THR A 245 3.45 21.13 5.04
C THR A 245 4.64 21.96 4.54
N SER A 246 5.84 21.64 5.02
CA SER A 246 7.10 22.32 4.68
C SER A 246 7.52 22.07 3.23
N ALA A 247 7.38 20.83 2.75
CA ALA A 247 7.74 20.45 1.38
C ALA A 247 6.85 21.19 0.36
N LEU A 248 5.53 21.25 0.63
CA LEU A 248 4.56 22.00 -0.17
C LEU A 248 4.81 23.52 -0.13
N ALA A 249 5.16 24.07 1.04
CA ALA A 249 5.50 25.49 1.19
C ALA A 249 6.70 25.90 0.31
N LEU A 250 7.64 24.97 0.09
CA LEU A 250 8.83 25.17 -0.74
C LEU A 250 8.58 24.94 -2.24
N LEU A 251 7.46 24.32 -2.63
CA LEU A 251 7.17 23.88 -4.00
C LEU A 251 7.30 24.99 -5.06
N LYS A 252 6.87 26.22 -4.76
CA LYS A 252 6.95 27.35 -5.73
C LYS A 252 8.39 27.64 -6.16
N SER A 253 9.37 27.42 -5.29
CA SER A 253 10.79 27.69 -5.57
C SER A 253 11.37 26.74 -6.59
N VAL A 254 11.02 25.46 -6.51
CA VAL A 254 11.55 24.43 -7.41
C VAL A 254 10.92 24.46 -8.80
N LYS A 255 9.76 25.11 -8.99
CA LYS A 255 9.11 25.25 -10.30
C LYS A 255 9.97 25.95 -11.35
N LYS A 256 10.88 26.83 -10.91
CA LYS A 256 11.82 27.53 -11.80
C LYS A 256 13.07 26.70 -12.15
N GLY A 257 13.20 25.50 -11.58
CA GLY A 257 14.34 24.61 -11.80
C GLY A 257 14.48 24.14 -13.25
N ARG A 258 15.71 23.75 -13.59
CA ARG A 258 16.12 23.09 -14.84
C ARG A 258 16.41 21.60 -14.57
N PHE A 259 17.00 20.89 -15.54
CA PHE A 259 17.46 19.51 -15.40
C PHE A 259 16.36 18.47 -15.13
N GLY A 260 15.24 18.57 -15.83
CA GLY A 260 14.11 17.64 -15.70
C GLY A 260 14.49 16.17 -15.90
N VAL A 261 15.32 15.86 -16.90
CA VAL A 261 15.74 14.47 -17.20
C VAL A 261 16.55 13.86 -16.05
N ILE A 262 17.46 14.64 -15.46
CA ILE A 262 18.21 14.22 -14.27
C ILE A 262 17.26 14.02 -13.09
N GLY A 263 16.24 14.90 -12.95
CA GLY A 263 15.18 14.73 -11.96
C GLY A 263 14.37 13.45 -12.17
N ALA A 264 14.03 13.12 -13.41
CA ALA A 264 13.33 11.88 -13.75
C ALA A 264 14.16 10.65 -13.40
N LEU A 265 15.46 10.66 -13.72
CA LEU A 265 16.37 9.59 -13.32
C LEU A 265 16.46 9.48 -11.80
N TYR A 266 16.55 10.60 -11.09
CA TYR A 266 16.53 10.63 -9.62
C TYR A 266 15.24 10.02 -9.05
N PHE A 267 14.07 10.38 -9.60
CA PHE A 267 12.79 9.82 -9.18
C PHE A 267 12.75 8.28 -9.37
N VAL A 268 13.25 7.78 -10.50
CA VAL A 268 13.36 6.33 -10.75
C VAL A 268 14.27 5.68 -9.72
N ILE A 269 15.47 6.22 -9.49
CA ILE A 269 16.42 5.67 -8.51
C ILE A 269 15.79 5.61 -7.12
N VAL A 270 15.17 6.69 -6.65
CA VAL A 270 14.48 6.71 -5.35
C VAL A 270 13.36 5.68 -5.30
N SER A 271 12.57 5.54 -6.37
CA SER A 271 11.47 4.56 -6.39
C SER A 271 11.98 3.12 -6.36
N VAL A 272 13.08 2.82 -7.06
CA VAL A 272 13.73 1.50 -7.04
C VAL A 272 14.32 1.20 -5.67
N LEU A 273 15.01 2.16 -5.05
CA LEU A 273 15.54 2.00 -3.69
C LEU A 273 14.43 1.83 -2.65
N ALA A 274 13.30 2.53 -2.82
CA ALA A 274 12.14 2.39 -1.94
C ALA A 274 11.50 1.01 -2.05
N ILE A 275 11.42 0.44 -3.26
CA ILE A 275 11.04 -0.96 -3.47
C ILE A 275 12.07 -1.90 -2.84
N GLY A 276 13.35 -1.56 -2.97
CA GLY A 276 14.45 -2.28 -2.32
C GLY A 276 14.38 -2.35 -0.81
N ALA A 277 13.63 -1.47 -0.16
CA ALA A 277 13.37 -1.57 1.28
C ALA A 277 12.58 -2.83 1.65
N TYR A 278 11.81 -3.37 0.71
CA TYR A 278 10.97 -4.54 0.93
C TYR A 278 11.68 -5.84 0.51
N VAL A 279 12.32 -5.84 -0.66
CA VAL A 279 12.88 -7.05 -1.28
C VAL A 279 14.41 -7.00 -1.44
N GLY A 280 15.08 -6.17 -0.64
CA GLY A 280 16.47 -5.74 -0.88
C GLY A 280 17.48 -6.89 -0.93
N ARG A 281 17.38 -7.86 -0.02
CA ARG A 281 18.23 -9.05 -0.04
C ARG A 281 17.99 -9.90 -1.29
N ASP A 282 16.74 -10.04 -1.68
CA ASP A 282 16.35 -10.93 -2.79
C ASP A 282 16.74 -10.37 -4.16
N ILE A 283 16.78 -9.04 -4.32
CA ILE A 283 17.13 -8.38 -5.60
C ILE A 283 18.53 -7.75 -5.64
N GLY A 284 19.39 -8.07 -4.67
CA GLY A 284 20.82 -7.68 -4.69
C GLY A 284 21.12 -6.25 -4.21
N ILE A 285 20.23 -5.64 -3.42
CA ILE A 285 20.43 -4.36 -2.74
C ILE A 285 20.23 -4.50 -1.21
N PRO A 286 20.98 -5.38 -0.53
CA PRO A 286 20.75 -5.71 0.87
C PRO A 286 20.89 -4.51 1.82
N PHE A 287 21.63 -3.47 1.43
CA PHE A 287 21.79 -2.25 2.23
C PHE A 287 20.52 -1.38 2.30
N MET A 288 19.50 -1.67 1.50
CA MET A 288 18.23 -0.92 1.51
C MET A 288 17.13 -1.59 2.32
N GLU A 289 17.22 -2.89 2.59
CA GLU A 289 16.19 -3.63 3.32
C GLU A 289 15.93 -2.99 4.69
N ASP A 290 14.66 -2.72 5.00
CA ASP A 290 14.22 -2.13 6.26
C ASP A 290 14.90 -0.78 6.62
N HIS A 291 15.18 0.04 5.59
CA HIS A 291 15.85 1.34 5.69
C HIS A 291 15.14 2.47 4.89
N LEU A 292 13.82 2.43 4.75
CA LEU A 292 13.05 3.44 4.00
C LEU A 292 13.12 4.82 4.66
N GLU A 293 13.17 4.91 5.99
CA GLU A 293 13.30 6.17 6.73
C GLU A 293 14.62 6.89 6.40
N VAL A 294 15.70 6.14 6.16
CA VAL A 294 16.98 6.67 5.71
C VAL A 294 16.83 7.27 4.31
N LEU A 295 16.17 6.56 3.39
CA LEU A 295 15.89 7.05 2.03
C LEU A 295 15.01 8.31 2.04
N ILE A 296 14.00 8.36 2.91
CA ILE A 296 13.14 9.52 3.12
C ILE A 296 13.96 10.72 3.60
N PHE A 297 14.85 10.51 4.58
CA PHE A 297 15.72 11.55 5.10
C PHE A 297 16.66 12.11 4.03
N PHE A 298 17.37 11.24 3.29
CA PHE A 298 18.27 11.68 2.22
C PHE A 298 17.52 12.41 1.10
N SER A 299 16.36 11.90 0.69
CA SER A 299 15.53 12.54 -0.33
C SER A 299 15.05 13.92 0.12
N THR A 300 14.76 14.06 1.41
CA THR A 300 14.38 15.34 2.03
C THR A 300 15.53 16.34 1.99
N VAL A 301 16.75 15.93 2.31
CA VAL A 301 17.94 16.78 2.22
C VAL A 301 18.16 17.24 0.77
N ILE A 302 18.09 16.33 -0.21
CA ILE A 302 18.25 16.64 -1.64
C ILE A 302 17.21 17.65 -2.11
N TYR A 303 15.93 17.42 -1.78
CA TYR A 303 14.86 18.36 -2.13
C TYR A 303 15.11 19.74 -1.48
N THR A 304 15.50 19.75 -0.21
CA THR A 304 15.77 20.99 0.54
C THR A 304 16.87 21.81 -0.11
N LEU A 305 17.99 21.18 -0.52
CA LEU A 305 19.10 21.84 -1.23
C LEU A 305 18.69 22.45 -2.57
N SER A 306 17.68 21.88 -3.23
CA SER A 306 17.15 22.41 -4.50
C SER A 306 16.14 23.55 -4.33
N SER A 307 15.72 23.82 -3.09
CA SER A 307 14.60 24.69 -2.76
C SER A 307 15.04 25.97 -2.05
N ARG A 308 14.18 26.99 -2.07
CA ARG A 308 14.35 28.22 -1.29
C ARG A 308 13.01 28.71 -0.74
N PRO A 309 12.96 29.33 0.45
CA PRO A 309 11.74 29.97 0.93
C PRO A 309 11.26 31.03 -0.06
N LEU A 310 10.02 30.90 -0.55
CA LEU A 310 9.37 31.89 -1.41
C LEU A 310 7.92 32.07 -1.02
N VAL A 311 7.43 33.30 -1.12
CA VAL A 311 6.02 33.62 -0.87
C VAL A 311 5.15 33.04 -1.99
N VAL A 312 4.12 32.28 -1.62
CA VAL A 312 3.10 31.74 -2.53
C VAL A 312 1.78 32.51 -2.39
N GLU A 313 0.91 32.38 -3.38
CA GLU A 313 -0.48 32.86 -3.23
C GLU A 313 -1.21 31.95 -2.25
N ARG A 314 -1.97 32.55 -1.33
CA ARG A 314 -2.78 31.83 -0.36
C ARG A 314 -4.19 31.58 -0.92
N PRO A 315 -4.80 30.41 -0.67
CA PRO A 315 -6.21 30.21 -0.97
C PRO A 315 -7.07 31.14 -0.11
N ASN A 316 -8.21 31.60 -0.64
CA ASN A 316 -9.20 32.31 0.16
C ASN A 316 -10.05 31.33 1.00
N MET A 317 -10.85 31.86 1.94
CA MET A 317 -11.67 31.02 2.84
C MET A 317 -12.67 30.12 2.10
N ARG A 318 -13.23 30.57 0.98
CA ARG A 318 -14.15 29.77 0.17
C ARG A 318 -13.40 28.62 -0.53
N GLU A 319 -12.22 28.91 -1.06
CA GLU A 319 -11.32 27.92 -1.68
C GLU A 319 -10.83 26.87 -0.65
N MET A 320 -10.67 27.25 0.62
CA MET A 320 -10.35 26.30 1.70
C MET A 320 -11.59 25.51 2.18
N GLY A 321 -12.76 26.15 2.22
CA GLY A 321 -13.99 25.52 2.70
C GLY A 321 -14.47 24.38 1.81
N VAL A 322 -14.30 24.48 0.48
CA VAL A 322 -14.72 23.44 -0.48
C VAL A 322 -14.03 22.09 -0.28
N PRO A 323 -12.68 21.99 -0.27
CA PRO A 323 -12.01 20.71 -0.07
C PRO A 323 -12.24 20.15 1.35
N ILE A 324 -12.37 21.00 2.37
CA ILE A 324 -12.74 20.56 3.72
C ILE A 324 -14.15 19.97 3.73
N ALA A 325 -15.12 20.64 3.12
CA ALA A 325 -16.48 20.13 3.00
C ALA A 325 -16.52 18.82 2.19
N GLY A 326 -15.76 18.72 1.10
CA GLY A 326 -15.61 17.48 0.33
C GLY A 326 -15.04 16.34 1.18
N MET A 327 -14.01 16.62 1.98
CA MET A 327 -13.43 15.66 2.92
C MET A 327 -14.42 15.23 4.01
N ILE A 328 -15.19 16.16 4.56
CA ILE A 328 -16.26 15.87 5.53
C ILE A 328 -17.33 14.98 4.90
N ILE A 329 -17.80 15.31 3.69
CA ILE A 329 -18.81 14.52 2.99
C ILE A 329 -18.30 13.11 2.70
N ALA A 330 -17.07 12.98 2.17
CA ALA A 330 -16.44 11.69 1.93
C ALA A 330 -16.35 10.86 3.21
N SER A 331 -15.92 11.49 4.30
CA SER A 331 -15.83 10.84 5.62
C SER A 331 -17.21 10.41 6.13
N LEU A 332 -18.23 11.27 6.03
CA LEU A 332 -19.60 10.97 6.45
C LEU A 332 -20.20 9.80 5.67
N VAL A 333 -19.98 9.74 4.36
CA VAL A 333 -20.38 8.59 3.52
C VAL A 333 -19.73 7.31 4.03
N VAL A 334 -18.42 7.34 4.26
CA VAL A 334 -17.65 6.17 4.68
C VAL A 334 -18.03 5.69 6.08
N VAL A 335 -18.10 6.58 7.06
CA VAL A 335 -18.48 6.20 8.44
C VAL A 335 -19.93 5.75 8.57
N SER A 336 -20.80 6.12 7.61
CA SER A 336 -22.19 5.67 7.58
C SER A 336 -22.38 4.34 6.85
N ALA A 337 -21.50 4.02 5.89
CA ALA A 337 -21.63 2.84 5.03
C ALA A 337 -20.81 1.63 5.50
N PHE A 338 -19.82 1.82 6.37
CA PHE A 338 -18.85 0.80 6.77
C PHE A 338 -18.68 0.71 8.28
N HIS A 339 -18.14 -0.41 8.75
CA HIS A 339 -17.75 -0.58 10.14
C HIS A 339 -16.55 0.31 10.45
N VAL A 340 -16.75 1.28 11.34
CA VAL A 340 -15.69 2.23 11.73
C VAL A 340 -14.71 1.63 12.74
N ARG A 341 -15.11 0.53 13.37
CA ARG A 341 -14.43 -0.27 14.41
C ARG A 341 -14.94 -1.72 14.32
N PRO A 342 -14.27 -2.69 14.98
CA PRO A 342 -14.79 -4.05 15.06
C PRO A 342 -16.18 -4.10 15.70
N VAL A 343 -16.92 -5.15 15.36
CA VAL A 343 -18.26 -5.41 15.90
C VAL A 343 -18.19 -6.64 16.78
N ASP A 344 -18.59 -6.48 18.04
CA ASP A 344 -18.75 -7.61 18.94
C ASP A 344 -19.89 -8.50 18.46
N VAL A 345 -19.60 -9.78 18.29
CA VAL A 345 -20.57 -10.82 17.97
C VAL A 345 -20.50 -11.93 18.99
N GLU A 346 -21.60 -12.69 19.11
CA GLU A 346 -21.67 -13.82 20.02
C GLU A 346 -20.63 -14.90 19.68
N THR A 347 -20.14 -15.57 20.71
CA THR A 347 -19.24 -16.72 20.58
C THR A 347 -19.98 -17.88 19.89
N LYS A 348 -19.25 -18.66 19.08
CA LYS A 348 -19.76 -19.88 18.47
C LYS A 348 -19.05 -21.10 19.06
N ASP A 349 -19.77 -22.21 19.13
CA ASP A 349 -19.22 -23.52 19.52
C ASP A 349 -18.41 -24.14 18.38
N GLU A 350 -18.90 -24.00 17.15
CA GLU A 350 -18.21 -24.42 15.92
C GLU A 350 -17.59 -23.20 15.22
N ILE A 351 -16.29 -23.29 14.93
CA ILE A 351 -15.46 -22.19 14.45
C ILE A 351 -14.84 -22.58 13.12
N ILE A 352 -15.02 -21.72 12.11
CA ILE A 352 -14.34 -21.85 10.82
C ILE A 352 -13.02 -21.07 10.85
N VAL A 353 -11.90 -21.79 10.77
CA VAL A 353 -10.54 -21.21 10.76
C VAL A 353 -9.91 -21.37 9.39
N TRP A 354 -9.44 -20.26 8.82
CA TRP A 354 -8.79 -20.20 7.51
C TRP A 354 -7.30 -19.92 7.64
N SER A 355 -6.50 -20.54 6.77
CA SER A 355 -5.18 -20.05 6.38
C SER A 355 -5.24 -19.56 4.94
N TYR A 356 -4.75 -18.35 4.67
CA TYR A 356 -4.75 -17.82 3.32
C TYR A 356 -3.68 -16.75 3.08
N ASN A 357 -2.63 -17.11 2.32
CA ASN A 357 -1.71 -16.13 1.73
C ASN A 357 -2.45 -15.30 0.66
N ILE A 358 -2.56 -13.99 0.90
CA ILE A 358 -3.34 -13.08 0.05
C ILE A 358 -2.48 -12.36 -1.01
N HIS A 359 -1.20 -12.72 -1.14
CA HIS A 359 -0.29 -12.26 -2.19
C HIS A 359 -0.32 -10.73 -2.36
N GLN A 360 -0.15 -10.00 -1.25
CA GLN A 360 -0.15 -8.52 -1.22
C GLN A 360 -1.46 -7.88 -1.70
N GLY A 361 -2.53 -8.68 -1.77
CA GLY A 361 -3.79 -8.28 -2.39
C GLY A 361 -3.72 -8.21 -3.91
N PHE A 362 -2.70 -8.76 -4.57
CA PHE A 362 -2.60 -8.85 -6.03
C PHE A 362 -3.19 -10.16 -6.56
N ALA A 363 -3.89 -10.03 -7.69
CA ALA A 363 -4.34 -11.16 -8.48
C ALA A 363 -3.13 -11.92 -9.06
N PRO A 364 -3.18 -13.27 -9.09
CA PRO A 364 -2.04 -14.12 -9.46
C PRO A 364 -1.44 -13.74 -10.82
N TYR A 365 -2.25 -13.67 -11.86
CA TYR A 365 -1.74 -13.54 -13.23
C TYR A 365 -1.76 -12.11 -13.75
N LYS A 366 -2.64 -11.26 -13.21
CA LYS A 366 -2.92 -9.93 -13.77
C LYS A 366 -2.28 -8.79 -12.98
N GLY A 367 -1.53 -9.08 -11.91
CA GLY A 367 -0.85 -8.06 -11.08
C GLY A 367 -1.77 -6.96 -10.54
N ALA A 368 -3.08 -7.17 -10.65
CA ALA A 368 -4.08 -6.19 -10.35
C ALA A 368 -4.50 -6.34 -8.91
N PHE A 369 -4.70 -5.24 -8.19
CA PHE A 369 -5.26 -5.36 -6.86
C PHE A 369 -6.63 -6.04 -6.92
N ASN A 370 -6.76 -7.06 -6.08
CA ASN A 370 -7.87 -7.98 -6.05
C ASN A 370 -8.66 -7.88 -4.74
N GLY A 371 -8.45 -6.84 -3.93
CA GLY A 371 -9.14 -6.69 -2.65
C GLY A 371 -10.67 -6.64 -2.76
N ASN A 372 -11.22 -6.18 -3.89
CA ASN A 372 -12.67 -6.28 -4.14
C ASN A 372 -13.12 -7.74 -4.33
N GLU A 373 -12.35 -8.57 -5.05
CA GLU A 373 -12.64 -9.99 -5.17
C GLU A 373 -12.37 -10.73 -3.85
N LEU A 374 -11.37 -10.34 -3.07
CA LEU A 374 -11.16 -10.82 -1.69
C LEU A 374 -12.38 -10.52 -0.81
N VAL A 375 -12.91 -9.29 -0.88
CA VAL A 375 -14.16 -8.93 -0.17
C VAL A 375 -15.33 -9.79 -0.66
N LYS A 376 -15.47 -10.05 -1.97
CA LYS A 376 -16.55 -10.92 -2.48
C LYS A 376 -16.40 -12.37 -2.01
N LEU A 377 -15.18 -12.88 -2.00
CA LEU A 377 -14.84 -14.21 -1.50
C LEU A 377 -15.25 -14.34 -0.03
N LEU A 378 -14.78 -13.42 0.81
CA LEU A 378 -15.08 -13.45 2.25
C LEU A 378 -16.55 -13.17 2.56
N LYS A 379 -17.27 -12.40 1.74
CA LYS A 379 -18.75 -12.30 1.84
C LYS A 379 -19.44 -13.63 1.60
N THR A 380 -18.89 -14.49 0.74
CA THR A 380 -19.47 -15.78 0.39
C THR A 380 -19.20 -16.83 1.46
N TYR A 381 -17.96 -16.94 1.93
CA TYR A 381 -17.54 -18.02 2.83
C TYR A 381 -17.46 -17.60 4.31
N SER A 382 -17.25 -16.32 4.60
CA SER A 382 -17.42 -15.70 5.92
C SER A 382 -16.69 -16.40 7.08
N PRO A 383 -15.36 -16.61 7.01
CA PRO A 383 -14.61 -17.28 8.07
C PRO A 383 -14.79 -16.60 9.44
N ASP A 384 -14.60 -17.36 10.51
CA ASP A 384 -14.67 -16.83 11.88
C ASP A 384 -13.30 -16.29 12.31
N VAL A 385 -12.24 -17.02 11.97
CA VAL A 385 -10.84 -16.61 12.13
C VAL A 385 -10.09 -16.88 10.82
N MET A 386 -9.26 -15.94 10.39
CA MET A 386 -8.43 -16.08 9.20
C MET A 386 -7.01 -15.60 9.50
N ALA A 387 -6.05 -16.50 9.37
CA ALA A 387 -4.63 -16.19 9.38
C ALA A 387 -4.17 -15.92 7.94
N SER A 388 -3.76 -14.68 7.66
CA SER A 388 -3.29 -14.29 6.34
C SER A 388 -1.82 -13.92 6.33
N GLN A 389 -1.17 -14.32 5.25
CA GLN A 389 0.23 -14.02 4.91
C GLN A 389 0.28 -13.04 3.74
N GLU A 390 1.44 -12.41 3.57
CA GLU A 390 1.67 -11.35 2.57
C GLU A 390 0.67 -10.20 2.66
N VAL A 391 0.37 -9.78 3.88
CA VAL A 391 -0.59 -8.72 4.15
C VAL A 391 0.09 -7.36 4.09
N VAL A 392 -0.44 -6.51 3.22
CA VAL A 392 0.00 -5.13 3.01
C VAL A 392 -0.86 -4.14 3.79
N GLY A 393 -0.20 -3.31 4.60
CA GLY A 393 -0.78 -2.30 5.48
C GLY A 393 -0.46 -0.86 5.08
N GLY A 394 -0.11 -0.61 3.81
CA GLY A 394 0.33 0.69 3.30
C GLY A 394 1.70 0.66 2.60
N MET A 395 2.00 -0.41 1.87
CA MET A 395 3.26 -0.58 1.15
C MET A 395 3.35 0.33 -0.08
N ILE A 396 4.54 0.78 -0.45
CA ILE A 396 4.70 1.60 -1.67
C ILE A 396 4.43 0.79 -2.95
N GLY A 397 4.85 -0.48 -2.97
CA GLY A 397 4.74 -1.41 -4.10
C GLY A 397 3.31 -1.76 -4.51
N ASN A 398 2.32 -1.58 -3.62
CA ASN A 398 0.91 -1.82 -3.92
C ASN A 398 0.08 -0.52 -4.00
N GLY A 399 0.72 0.65 -4.12
CA GLY A 399 0.00 1.92 -4.19
C GLY A 399 -0.63 2.34 -2.85
N TYR A 400 -0.04 1.88 -1.75
CA TYR A 400 -0.41 2.20 -0.38
C TYR A 400 -1.77 1.64 0.04
N GLN A 401 -2.17 0.47 -0.44
CA GLN A 401 -3.42 -0.15 0.04
C GLN A 401 -3.21 -0.77 1.42
N ASP A 402 -4.29 -0.89 2.16
CA ASP A 402 -4.36 -1.26 3.57
C ASP A 402 -5.43 -2.35 3.73
N VAL A 403 -5.01 -3.60 3.49
CA VAL A 403 -5.90 -4.75 3.55
C VAL A 403 -6.48 -4.95 4.95
N PRO A 404 -5.74 -4.76 6.06
CA PRO A 404 -6.32 -4.88 7.40
C PRO A 404 -7.52 -3.94 7.63
N VAL A 405 -7.38 -2.66 7.26
CA VAL A 405 -8.49 -1.70 7.36
C VAL A 405 -9.62 -2.05 6.41
N LEU A 406 -9.31 -2.48 5.18
CA LEU A 406 -10.33 -2.92 4.21
C LEU A 406 -11.19 -4.04 4.79
N LEU A 407 -10.59 -5.13 5.27
CA LEU A 407 -11.35 -6.29 5.76
C LEU A 407 -12.12 -5.95 7.05
N SER A 408 -11.50 -5.24 7.98
CA SER A 408 -12.19 -4.80 9.21
C SER A 408 -13.39 -3.89 8.89
N ALA A 409 -13.26 -2.96 7.93
CA ALA A 409 -14.35 -2.06 7.55
C ALA A 409 -15.54 -2.78 6.91
N TYR A 410 -15.28 -3.79 6.08
CA TYR A 410 -16.34 -4.54 5.39
C TYR A 410 -17.02 -5.57 6.29
N PHE A 411 -16.27 -6.23 7.18
CA PHE A 411 -16.77 -7.39 7.94
C PHE A 411 -16.93 -7.14 9.44
N GLY A 412 -16.44 -6.01 9.96
CA GLY A 412 -16.43 -5.74 11.40
C GLY A 412 -15.41 -6.59 12.16
N TYR A 413 -14.43 -7.18 11.47
CA TYR A 413 -13.41 -8.02 12.10
C TYR A 413 -12.48 -7.22 13.00
N TYR A 414 -12.12 -7.83 14.12
CA TYR A 414 -10.88 -7.59 14.83
C TYR A 414 -9.71 -8.07 13.96
N TYR A 415 -8.58 -7.39 14.07
CA TYR A 415 -7.35 -7.90 13.48
C TYR A 415 -6.17 -7.54 14.36
N GLU A 416 -5.16 -8.40 14.33
CA GLU A 416 -3.81 -8.06 14.78
C GLU A 416 -2.87 -8.20 13.60
N TYR A 417 -2.10 -7.14 13.34
CA TYR A 417 -1.17 -7.09 12.22
C TYR A 417 0.26 -7.03 12.71
N SER A 418 1.09 -7.93 12.20
CA SER A 418 2.50 -8.08 12.56
C SER A 418 3.36 -7.82 11.32
N PRO A 419 3.81 -6.57 11.12
CA PRO A 419 4.63 -6.20 9.98
C PRO A 419 6.05 -6.72 10.12
N ALA A 420 6.52 -7.42 9.10
CA ALA A 420 7.90 -7.89 9.01
C ALA A 420 8.86 -6.84 8.44
N VAL A 421 8.36 -5.98 7.54
CA VAL A 421 9.19 -5.04 6.77
C VAL A 421 8.52 -3.67 6.70
N GLU A 422 9.27 -2.61 7.06
CA GLU A 422 8.86 -1.20 6.93
C GLU A 422 7.52 -0.84 7.60
N GLY A 423 7.07 -1.65 8.57
CA GLY A 423 5.76 -1.50 9.20
C GLY A 423 4.56 -1.74 8.27
N THR A 424 4.77 -2.14 7.01
CA THR A 424 3.75 -2.06 5.93
C THR A 424 3.57 -3.35 5.13
N TYR A 425 4.39 -4.37 5.37
CA TYR A 425 4.22 -5.73 4.82
C TYR A 425 4.47 -6.78 5.92
N GLY A 426 3.64 -7.82 6.01
CA GLY A 426 3.78 -8.87 7.02
C GLY A 426 2.62 -9.87 7.06
N VAL A 427 2.22 -10.31 8.26
CA VAL A 427 1.08 -11.23 8.49
C VAL A 427 -0.01 -10.54 9.28
N ALA A 428 -1.26 -11.00 9.12
CA ALA A 428 -2.38 -10.54 9.93
C ALA A 428 -3.29 -11.69 10.32
N THR A 429 -3.73 -11.71 11.57
CA THR A 429 -4.83 -12.57 12.01
C THR A 429 -6.10 -11.73 12.10
N PHE A 430 -7.13 -12.14 11.39
CA PHE A 430 -8.48 -11.57 11.43
C PHE A 430 -9.40 -12.47 12.25
N SER A 431 -10.29 -11.87 13.02
CA SER A 431 -11.24 -12.60 13.85
C SER A 431 -12.54 -11.84 14.01
N ARG A 432 -13.65 -12.57 14.10
CA ARG A 432 -14.93 -12.03 14.56
C ARG A 432 -14.91 -11.59 16.03
N TRP A 433 -13.95 -12.11 16.80
CA TRP A 433 -13.84 -11.89 18.22
C TRP A 433 -12.55 -11.15 18.59
N PRO A 434 -12.52 -10.46 19.75
CA PRO A 434 -11.33 -9.79 20.23
C PRO A 434 -10.09 -10.70 20.23
N LEU A 435 -8.98 -10.14 19.77
CA LEU A 435 -7.67 -10.78 19.73
C LEU A 435 -6.78 -10.18 20.81
N GLU A 436 -5.92 -11.01 21.40
CA GLU A 436 -4.86 -10.58 22.30
C GLU A 436 -3.51 -11.03 21.70
N PRO A 437 -2.66 -10.09 21.25
CA PRO A 437 -1.33 -10.43 20.76
C PRO A 437 -0.48 -10.93 21.94
N ILE A 438 0.12 -12.11 21.78
CA ILE A 438 0.97 -12.74 22.81
C ILE A 438 2.44 -12.52 22.50
N GLU A 439 2.85 -12.83 21.28
CA GLU A 439 4.24 -12.74 20.84
C GLU A 439 4.30 -12.58 19.33
N GLU A 440 5.19 -11.70 18.87
CA GLU A 440 5.57 -11.56 17.46
C GLU A 440 7.06 -11.84 17.33
N ARG A 441 7.44 -12.55 16.26
CA ARG A 441 8.84 -12.92 16.00
C ARG A 441 9.12 -12.90 14.51
N ASN A 442 10.10 -12.11 14.09
CA ASN A 442 10.74 -12.32 12.80
C ASN A 442 11.68 -13.53 12.91
N LEU A 443 11.32 -14.62 12.24
CA LEU A 443 12.09 -15.86 12.18
C LEU A 443 13.42 -15.60 11.45
N LYS A 444 14.46 -16.35 11.81
CA LYS A 444 15.77 -16.22 11.14
C LYS A 444 15.62 -16.45 9.63
N SER A 445 16.04 -15.48 8.83
CA SER A 445 15.97 -15.57 7.36
C SER A 445 17.26 -15.18 6.66
N LEU A 446 17.56 -15.87 5.56
CA LEU A 446 18.64 -15.52 4.63
C LEU A 446 18.20 -14.44 3.62
N GLY A 447 16.90 -14.40 3.30
CA GLY A 447 16.27 -13.39 2.45
C GLY A 447 15.53 -12.34 3.26
N GLN A 448 14.44 -11.81 2.68
CA GLN A 448 13.49 -10.92 3.36
C GLN A 448 13.01 -11.50 4.70
N ALA A 449 12.81 -10.64 5.71
CA ALA A 449 12.26 -11.00 7.02
C ALA A 449 10.94 -11.78 6.93
N ARG A 450 10.81 -12.82 7.79
CA ARG A 450 9.70 -13.79 7.79
C ARG A 450 8.96 -13.79 9.14
N PRO A 451 7.72 -13.29 9.23
CA PRO A 451 7.05 -13.11 10.50
C PRO A 451 6.30 -14.36 10.98
N ALA A 452 6.28 -14.53 12.30
CA ALA A 452 5.39 -15.41 13.04
C ALA A 452 4.65 -14.61 14.11
N GLN A 453 3.33 -14.75 14.16
CA GLN A 453 2.44 -14.02 15.06
C GLN A 453 1.64 -15.01 15.92
N LYS A 454 1.89 -14.99 17.24
CA LYS A 454 1.13 -15.75 18.24
C LYS A 454 0.07 -14.87 18.86
N VAL A 455 -1.19 -15.29 18.76
CA VAL A 455 -2.34 -14.50 19.17
C VAL A 455 -3.39 -15.40 19.82
N LYS A 456 -4.07 -14.88 20.83
CA LYS A 456 -5.20 -15.55 21.50
C LYS A 456 -6.52 -14.99 21.00
N VAL A 457 -7.46 -15.87 20.72
CA VAL A 457 -8.85 -15.51 20.41
C VAL A 457 -9.64 -15.50 21.72
N LEU A 458 -9.98 -14.31 22.23
CA LEU A 458 -10.46 -14.17 23.60
C LEU A 458 -11.79 -14.85 23.88
N SER A 459 -12.73 -14.83 22.93
CA SER A 459 -14.08 -15.38 23.12
C SER A 459 -14.11 -16.91 23.27
N ASN A 460 -13.18 -17.60 22.60
CA ASN A 460 -13.09 -19.07 22.61
C ASN A 460 -11.87 -19.59 23.39
N GLY A 461 -10.94 -18.72 23.78
CA GLY A 461 -9.84 -19.06 24.67
C GLY A 461 -8.61 -19.72 24.02
N PHE A 462 -8.70 -20.17 22.76
CA PHE A 462 -7.58 -20.82 22.07
C PHE A 462 -6.53 -19.83 21.55
N VAL A 463 -5.30 -20.33 21.44
CA VAL A 463 -4.13 -19.62 20.92
C VAL A 463 -3.72 -20.23 19.59
N LEU A 464 -3.37 -19.37 18.63
CA LEU A 464 -2.86 -19.76 17.33
C LEU A 464 -1.54 -19.07 17.02
N ILE A 465 -0.76 -19.64 16.10
CA ILE A 465 0.36 -18.98 15.45
C ILE A 465 0.13 -18.90 13.95
N ASN A 466 0.03 -17.68 13.43
CA ASN A 466 0.07 -17.35 12.01
C ASN A 466 1.53 -17.21 11.57
N VAL A 467 1.97 -17.95 10.55
CA VAL A 467 3.37 -17.92 10.08
C VAL A 467 3.48 -17.77 8.57
N HIS A 468 4.55 -17.10 8.12
CA HIS A 468 5.03 -17.12 6.74
C HIS A 468 6.52 -17.43 6.72
N MET A 469 6.92 -18.65 6.33
CA MET A 469 8.31 -19.13 6.39
C MET A 469 9.12 -18.77 5.14
N GLY A 470 10.45 -18.94 5.22
CA GLY A 470 11.40 -18.60 4.17
C GLY A 470 11.42 -19.55 2.97
N LEU A 471 12.14 -19.14 1.92
CA LEU A 471 12.18 -19.86 0.64
C LEU A 471 13.27 -20.94 0.55
N TYR A 472 14.23 -20.97 1.48
CA TYR A 472 15.32 -21.95 1.47
C TYR A 472 15.06 -23.13 2.43
N PRO A 473 15.17 -24.40 1.99
CA PRO A 473 14.86 -25.56 2.83
C PRO A 473 15.64 -25.62 4.16
N GLU A 474 16.93 -25.29 4.14
CA GLU A 474 17.76 -25.31 5.36
C GLU A 474 17.35 -24.21 6.35
N GLU A 475 16.96 -23.05 5.85
CA GLU A 475 16.40 -21.96 6.66
C GLU A 475 15.08 -22.41 7.28
N ARG A 476 14.17 -23.00 6.50
CA ARG A 476 12.87 -23.47 7.00
C ARG A 476 12.99 -24.49 8.12
N ALA A 477 13.99 -25.39 8.09
CA ALA A 477 14.21 -26.33 9.17
C ALA A 477 14.55 -25.62 10.50
N LEU A 478 15.42 -24.61 10.46
CA LEU A 478 15.76 -23.79 11.64
C LEU A 478 14.55 -22.96 12.12
N GLN A 479 13.79 -22.40 11.18
CA GLN A 479 12.57 -21.66 11.47
C GLN A 479 11.50 -22.55 12.13
N ALA A 480 11.39 -23.82 11.72
CA ALA A 480 10.47 -24.77 12.35
C ALA A 480 10.82 -25.04 13.82
N GLU A 481 12.12 -25.11 14.16
CA GLU A 481 12.56 -25.23 15.56
C GLU A 481 12.20 -23.98 16.37
N GLU A 482 12.45 -22.78 15.82
CA GLU A 482 12.07 -21.50 16.46
C GLU A 482 10.56 -21.36 16.64
N LEU A 483 9.79 -21.81 15.65
CA LEU A 483 8.34 -21.80 15.68
C LEU A 483 7.81 -22.76 16.74
N LEU A 484 8.41 -23.96 16.86
CA LEU A 484 8.01 -24.92 17.89
C LEU A 484 8.33 -24.41 19.30
N GLU A 485 9.49 -23.77 19.50
CA GLU A 485 9.82 -23.09 20.75
C GLU A 485 8.77 -22.03 21.13
N MET A 486 8.43 -21.16 20.17
CA MET A 486 7.39 -20.13 20.34
C MET A 486 6.02 -20.76 20.65
N ALA A 487 5.68 -21.85 19.99
CA ALA A 487 4.39 -22.53 20.13
C ALA A 487 4.22 -23.22 21.48
N LEU A 488 5.28 -23.84 22.02
CA LEU A 488 5.25 -24.58 23.28
C LEU A 488 5.40 -23.71 24.53
N LYS A 489 5.86 -22.46 24.37
CA LYS A 489 5.94 -21.49 25.48
C LYS A 489 4.54 -21.09 25.93
N ASP A 490 4.31 -21.02 27.24
CA ASP A 490 2.99 -20.65 27.78
C ASP A 490 2.55 -19.22 27.39
N PRO A 491 1.26 -19.02 27.02
CA PRO A 491 0.26 -20.07 26.80
C PRO A 491 0.57 -20.88 25.53
N VAL A 492 0.49 -22.21 25.61
CA VAL A 492 0.74 -23.09 24.46
C VAL A 492 -0.20 -22.76 23.30
N ALA A 493 0.32 -22.69 22.08
CA ALA A 493 -0.50 -22.56 20.88
C ALA A 493 -1.20 -23.89 20.55
N GLU A 494 -2.52 -23.89 20.43
CA GLU A 494 -3.28 -25.05 19.99
C GLU A 494 -3.23 -25.24 18.48
N ILE A 495 -2.96 -24.17 17.72
CA ILE A 495 -2.93 -24.17 16.25
C ILE A 495 -1.65 -23.50 15.75
N ILE A 496 -1.00 -24.10 14.76
CA ILE A 496 -0.03 -23.43 13.89
C ILE A 496 -0.62 -23.46 12.48
N LEU A 497 -0.75 -22.29 11.85
CA LEU A 497 -1.29 -22.21 10.49
C LEU A 497 -0.60 -21.12 9.68
N GLY A 498 -0.55 -21.32 8.37
CA GLY A 498 0.05 -20.35 7.46
C GLY A 498 0.74 -20.99 6.27
N ASP A 499 1.45 -20.14 5.55
CA ASP A 499 2.30 -20.52 4.43
C ASP A 499 3.70 -20.90 4.94
N THR A 500 3.99 -22.20 4.88
CA THR A 500 5.27 -22.72 5.35
C THR A 500 6.33 -22.77 4.25
N ASN A 501 5.97 -22.48 2.99
CA ASN A 501 6.82 -22.70 1.83
C ASN A 501 7.46 -24.10 1.77
N ALA A 502 6.88 -25.10 2.45
CA ALA A 502 7.45 -26.44 2.60
C ALA A 502 6.46 -27.55 2.23
N GLU A 503 6.91 -28.46 1.38
CA GLU A 503 6.17 -29.67 1.04
C GLU A 503 6.17 -30.67 2.21
N LEU A 504 5.20 -31.59 2.22
CA LEU A 504 4.96 -32.51 3.34
C LEU A 504 6.19 -33.37 3.72
N HIS A 505 7.05 -33.66 2.74
CA HIS A 505 8.23 -34.50 2.90
C HIS A 505 9.46 -33.73 3.41
N GLU A 506 9.37 -32.41 3.56
CA GLU A 506 10.49 -31.57 3.98
C GLU A 506 10.74 -31.60 5.48
N LYS A 507 11.99 -31.34 5.86
CA LYS A 507 12.45 -31.42 7.26
C LYS A 507 11.69 -30.47 8.19
N ALA A 508 11.34 -29.28 7.71
CA ALA A 508 10.58 -28.30 8.47
C ALA A 508 9.23 -28.87 8.94
N ILE A 509 8.49 -29.53 8.04
CA ILE A 509 7.20 -30.15 8.36
C ILE A 509 7.38 -31.35 9.29
N GLU A 510 8.42 -32.17 9.09
CA GLU A 510 8.75 -33.27 10.00
C GLU A 510 8.94 -32.79 11.45
N ILE A 511 9.63 -31.65 11.65
CA ILE A 511 9.86 -31.05 12.97
C ILE A 511 8.55 -30.59 13.62
N LEU A 512 7.71 -29.86 12.88
CA LEU A 512 6.44 -29.36 13.41
C LEU A 512 5.49 -30.51 13.80
N LEU A 513 5.47 -31.58 13.01
CA LEU A 513 4.62 -32.75 13.24
C LEU A 513 5.04 -33.64 14.43
N MET A 514 6.19 -33.34 15.07
CA MET A 514 6.58 -33.99 16.32
C MET A 514 5.58 -33.68 17.45
N GLU A 515 5.13 -32.43 17.54
CA GLU A 515 4.23 -31.95 18.60
C GLU A 515 2.81 -31.63 18.12
N TYR A 516 2.64 -31.47 16.80
CA TYR A 516 1.39 -31.17 16.13
C TYR A 516 1.00 -32.30 15.16
N TYR A 517 -0.23 -32.29 14.67
CA TYR A 517 -0.66 -33.11 13.54
C TYR A 517 -1.32 -32.24 12.48
N ASP A 518 -1.17 -32.61 11.21
CA ASP A 518 -1.85 -31.94 10.10
C ASP A 518 -3.37 -32.15 10.22
N ALA A 519 -4.15 -31.08 10.19
CA ALA A 519 -5.60 -31.12 10.29
C ALA A 519 -6.27 -31.75 9.05
N PHE A 520 -5.52 -32.00 7.98
CA PHE A 520 -5.99 -32.56 6.72
C PHE A 520 -5.55 -34.03 6.58
N PRO A 521 -6.42 -35.02 6.88
CA PRO A 521 -6.17 -36.43 6.59
C PRO A 521 -5.89 -36.69 5.10
N GLU A 522 -6.57 -35.91 4.23
CA GLU A 522 -6.33 -35.85 2.80
C GLU A 522 -6.02 -34.39 2.44
N ARG A 523 -4.79 -34.13 1.98
CA ARG A 523 -4.37 -32.79 1.58
C ARG A 523 -4.97 -32.41 0.21
N PRO A 524 -5.18 -31.11 -0.07
CA PRO A 524 -5.48 -30.66 -1.43
C PRO A 524 -4.36 -31.07 -2.40
N PRO A 525 -4.63 -31.16 -3.71
CA PRO A 525 -3.59 -31.44 -4.69
C PRO A 525 -2.49 -30.36 -4.73
N TYR A 526 -2.85 -29.11 -4.42
CA TYR A 526 -1.94 -27.97 -4.29
C TYR A 526 -2.62 -26.85 -3.49
N THR A 527 -1.82 -25.96 -2.94
CA THR A 527 -2.28 -24.72 -2.32
C THR A 527 -1.66 -23.49 -2.97
N PHE A 528 -0.55 -23.63 -3.70
CA PHE A 528 0.06 -22.61 -4.53
C PHE A 528 0.03 -23.02 -6.00
N ASN A 529 -0.32 -22.09 -6.90
CA ASN A 529 -0.27 -22.33 -8.35
C ASN A 529 0.06 -21.05 -9.14
N TRP A 530 1.28 -21.03 -9.68
CA TRP A 530 1.72 -20.01 -10.61
C TRP A 530 1.57 -20.47 -12.07
N GLY A 531 0.37 -20.33 -12.63
CA GLY A 531 0.12 -20.47 -14.07
C GLY A 531 0.40 -21.87 -14.62
N ASN A 532 0.31 -22.90 -13.76
CA ASN A 532 0.73 -24.28 -13.99
C ASN A 532 2.22 -24.42 -14.38
N VAL A 533 3.04 -23.40 -14.11
CA VAL A 533 4.50 -23.46 -14.21
C VAL A 533 5.08 -24.01 -12.92
N ASP A 534 4.48 -23.60 -11.80
CA ASP A 534 4.86 -24.01 -10.46
C ASP A 534 3.61 -24.34 -9.64
N ILE A 535 3.62 -25.50 -8.97
CA ILE A 535 2.47 -26.09 -8.29
C ILE A 535 2.97 -26.79 -7.04
N GLU A 536 2.59 -26.26 -5.89
CA GLU A 536 3.09 -26.72 -4.59
C GLU A 536 1.96 -26.79 -3.54
N ASN A 537 2.16 -27.58 -2.49
CA ASN A 537 1.22 -27.79 -1.40
C ASN A 537 1.83 -27.37 -0.06
N ILE A 538 1.93 -26.06 0.15
CA ILE A 538 2.81 -25.42 1.12
C ILE A 538 2.08 -24.66 2.25
N ASP A 539 0.74 -24.60 2.18
CA ASP A 539 -0.10 -24.02 3.24
C ASP A 539 -0.60 -25.12 4.20
N TYR A 540 -0.58 -24.84 5.50
CA TYR A 540 -0.94 -25.82 6.54
C TYR A 540 -1.87 -25.23 7.60
N ILE A 541 -2.69 -26.10 8.19
CA ILE A 541 -3.34 -25.90 9.48
C ILE A 541 -3.00 -27.12 10.33
N MET A 542 -2.22 -26.93 11.39
CA MET A 542 -1.73 -27.99 12.27
C MET A 542 -2.28 -27.80 13.67
N ILE A 543 -2.72 -28.89 14.31
CA ILE A 543 -3.32 -28.87 15.65
C ILE A 543 -2.38 -29.54 16.66
N LYS A 544 -2.23 -28.93 17.84
CA LYS A 544 -1.39 -29.47 18.91
C LYS A 544 -1.91 -30.85 19.32
N ARG A 545 -1.00 -31.83 19.37
CA ARG A 545 -1.32 -33.16 19.90
C ARG A 545 -1.74 -33.05 21.36
N GLY A 546 -2.89 -33.64 21.69
CA GLY A 546 -3.49 -33.56 23.03
C GLY A 546 -4.39 -32.34 23.27
N SER A 547 -4.58 -31.47 22.27
CA SER A 547 -5.51 -30.34 22.36
C SER A 547 -6.96 -30.79 22.58
N ALA A 548 -7.73 -29.97 23.29
CA ALA A 548 -9.18 -30.11 23.44
C ALA A 548 -9.92 -29.84 22.12
N LEU A 549 -9.33 -29.05 21.22
CA LEU A 549 -9.91 -28.75 19.91
C LEU A 549 -10.03 -30.02 19.06
N LYS A 550 -11.18 -30.18 18.40
CA LYS A 550 -11.46 -31.27 17.47
C LYS A 550 -11.82 -30.73 16.09
N VAL A 551 -11.14 -31.22 15.07
CA VAL A 551 -11.46 -30.95 13.67
C VAL A 551 -12.71 -31.77 13.31
N LYS A 552 -13.81 -31.09 12.99
CA LYS A 552 -15.10 -31.69 12.60
C LYS A 552 -15.21 -31.82 11.09
N ASP A 553 -14.65 -30.86 10.35
CA ASP A 553 -14.59 -30.85 8.89
C ASP A 553 -13.37 -30.07 8.40
N TYR A 554 -12.97 -30.27 7.15
CA TYR A 554 -11.87 -29.57 6.50
C TYR A 554 -12.12 -29.40 5.00
N GLY A 555 -11.52 -28.38 4.40
CA GLY A 555 -11.65 -28.18 2.96
C GLY A 555 -10.74 -27.10 2.40
N TRP A 556 -10.87 -26.89 1.09
CA TRP A 556 -10.05 -25.97 0.31
C TRP A 556 -10.84 -25.40 -0.86
N LEU A 557 -10.41 -24.26 -1.39
CA LEU A 557 -11.08 -23.56 -2.48
C LEU A 557 -10.18 -23.43 -3.72
N LEU A 558 -10.06 -24.48 -4.54
CA LEU A 558 -9.14 -24.51 -5.70
C LEU A 558 -9.53 -23.56 -6.83
N ASP A 559 -10.82 -23.29 -7.01
CA ASP A 559 -11.33 -22.45 -8.12
C ASP A 559 -11.24 -20.94 -7.82
N VAL A 560 -10.66 -20.57 -6.68
CA VAL A 560 -10.51 -19.17 -6.26
C VAL A 560 -9.19 -18.61 -6.78
N GLU A 561 -9.27 -17.69 -7.74
CA GLU A 561 -8.13 -16.95 -8.32
C GLU A 561 -7.99 -15.53 -7.74
N VAL A 562 -8.24 -15.39 -6.44
CA VAL A 562 -8.05 -14.10 -5.74
C VAL A 562 -6.57 -13.82 -5.48
N SER A 563 -5.83 -14.89 -5.17
CA SER A 563 -4.38 -14.96 -4.90
C SER A 563 -3.79 -16.09 -5.75
N ASP A 564 -2.47 -16.17 -5.87
CA ASP A 564 -1.76 -17.35 -6.39
C ASP A 564 -1.82 -18.54 -5.43
N HIS A 565 -2.08 -18.29 -4.14
CA HIS A 565 -2.46 -19.31 -3.17
C HIS A 565 -3.97 -19.61 -3.16
N ARG A 566 -4.34 -20.75 -2.59
CA ARG A 566 -5.72 -21.22 -2.40
C ARG A 566 -6.05 -21.24 -0.90
N PRO A 567 -7.20 -20.68 -0.50
CA PRO A 567 -7.64 -20.77 0.89
C PRO A 567 -7.85 -22.22 1.30
N ILE A 568 -7.32 -22.59 2.46
CA ILE A 568 -7.61 -23.84 3.16
C ILE A 568 -8.30 -23.53 4.48
N TYR A 569 -9.19 -24.42 4.92
CA TYR A 569 -9.97 -24.21 6.13
C TYR A 569 -10.26 -25.48 6.91
N ILE A 570 -10.53 -25.29 8.19
CA ILE A 570 -11.10 -26.31 9.07
C ILE A 570 -12.35 -25.77 9.76
N LEU A 571 -13.29 -26.66 10.04
CA LEU A 571 -14.34 -26.46 11.03
C LEU A 571 -13.91 -27.19 12.31
N MET A 572 -13.86 -26.48 13.43
CA MET A 572 -13.44 -27.05 14.71
C MET A 572 -14.39 -26.69 15.85
N SER A 573 -14.39 -27.48 16.92
CA SER A 573 -15.06 -27.17 18.19
C SER A 573 -14.21 -27.60 19.38
N GLU A 574 -14.54 -27.10 20.57
CA GLU A 574 -14.14 -27.75 21.82
C GLU A 574 -15.06 -28.96 22.06
N GLU A 575 -14.46 -30.13 22.32
CA GLU A 575 -15.09 -31.47 22.52
C GLU A 575 -16.21 -31.89 21.54
#